data_AF-A0A1G1W9B7-F1
#
_entry.id   AF-A0A1G1W9B7-F1
#
_cell.length_a   1.000
_cell.length_b   1.000
_cell.length_c   1.000
_cell.angle_alpha   90.00
_cell.angle_beta   90.00
_cell.angle_gamma   90.00
#
_symmetry.space_group_name_H-M   'P 1'
#
loop_
_entity.id
_entity.type
_entity.pdbx_description
1 polymer ?
#
loop_
_entity_poly.entity_id
_entity_poly.type
_entity_poly.pdbx_seq_one_letter_code
_entity_poly.pdbx_strand_id
1 'polypeptide(L)'
;MLTLKELKEMEPDTIFAQGEIKDSPAGINMAGTGKVMKWVAVRGGIEDWAIYCDNPFQPQLSYEGVRDYGDKLKMEEHIKKLVPCDDEAFKMYRY
;
A
#
# COMPACT_ATOMS: atom_id res chain seq x y z
N MET A 1 -10.25 8.49 4.87
CA MET A 1 -10.31 8.39 3.41
C MET A 1 -9.30 9.38 2.88
N LEU A 2 -8.32 8.94 2.10
CA LEU A 2 -7.25 9.77 1.55
C LEU A 2 -7.78 10.70 0.45
N THR A 3 -7.35 11.95 0.48
CA THR A 3 -7.70 13.00 -0.47
C THR A 3 -6.47 13.62 -1.11
N LEU A 4 -6.62 14.26 -2.28
CA LEU A 4 -5.51 14.98 -2.93
C LEU A 4 -4.95 16.12 -2.06
N LYS A 5 -5.81 16.75 -1.24
CA LYS A 5 -5.37 17.80 -0.31
C LYS A 5 -4.41 17.23 0.74
N GLU A 6 -4.76 16.09 1.34
CA GLU A 6 -3.89 15.42 2.32
C GLU A 6 -2.56 15.01 1.70
N LEU A 7 -2.54 14.51 0.46
CA LEU A 7 -1.29 14.22 -0.25
C LEU A 7 -0.41 15.47 -0.41
N LYS A 8 -1.00 16.61 -0.78
CA LYS A 8 -0.25 17.86 -0.94
C LYS A 8 0.35 18.40 0.36
N GLU A 9 -0.34 18.18 1.47
CA GLU A 9 0.08 18.63 2.81
C GLU A 9 1.03 17.64 3.51
N MET A 10 1.11 16.41 3.00
CA MET A 10 1.91 15.34 3.57
C MET A 10 3.37 15.43 3.14
N GLU A 11 4.28 15.23 4.10
CA GLU A 11 5.72 15.19 3.86
C GLU A 11 6.09 14.11 2.82
N PRO A 12 6.87 14.45 1.78
CA PRO A 12 7.32 13.50 0.77
C PRO A 12 8.10 12.32 1.37
N ASP A 13 8.07 11.19 0.67
CA ASP A 13 8.85 10.00 1.00
C ASP A 13 8.59 9.43 2.41
N THR A 14 7.37 9.62 2.93
CA THR A 14 6.93 9.11 4.23
C THR A 14 5.99 7.91 4.11
N ILE A 15 6.10 6.98 5.05
CA ILE A 15 5.07 5.96 5.26
C ILE A 15 3.94 6.62 6.05
N PHE A 16 2.76 6.73 5.44
CA PHE A 16 1.61 7.43 6.06
C PHE A 16 0.50 6.47 6.52
N ALA A 17 0.53 5.22 6.06
CA ALA A 17 -0.31 4.15 6.57
C ALA A 17 0.42 2.83 6.46
N GLN A 18 0.15 1.91 7.38
CA GLN A 18 0.75 0.58 7.38
C GLN A 18 -0.13 -0.41 8.14
N GLY A 19 0.09 -1.70 7.91
CA GLY A 19 -0.60 -2.73 8.67
C GLY A 19 -0.21 -4.15 8.28
N GLU A 20 -0.93 -5.09 8.87
CA GLU A 20 -0.85 -6.51 8.55
C GLU A 20 -2.15 -6.95 7.88
N ILE A 21 -2.05 -7.88 6.94
CA ILE A 21 -3.19 -8.39 6.19
C ILE A 21 -2.95 -9.85 5.80
N LYS A 22 -4.01 -10.67 5.84
CA LYS A 22 -3.91 -12.08 5.44
C LYS A 22 -3.97 -12.21 3.91
N ASP A 23 -3.02 -12.94 3.33
CA ASP A 23 -3.04 -13.34 1.92
C ASP A 23 -4.13 -14.39 1.68
N SER A 24 -5.34 -13.90 1.41
CA SER A 24 -6.55 -14.73 1.27
C SER A 24 -7.62 -13.95 0.49
N PRO A 25 -8.67 -14.63 -0.04
CA PRO A 25 -9.79 -13.96 -0.69
C PRO A 25 -10.46 -12.87 0.17
N ALA A 26 -10.47 -13.05 1.50
CA ALA A 26 -11.02 -12.05 2.43
C ALA A 26 -10.06 -10.88 2.72
N GLY A 27 -8.76 -11.02 2.41
CA GLY A 27 -7.73 -9.99 2.58
C GLY A 27 -7.30 -9.38 1.24
N ILE A 28 -5.98 -9.32 0.99
CA ILE A 28 -5.42 -9.02 -0.34
C ILE A 28 -4.92 -10.34 -0.92
N ASN A 29 -5.67 -10.93 -1.84
CA ASN A 29 -5.41 -12.29 -2.34
C ASN A 29 -4.30 -12.27 -3.40
N MET A 30 -3.05 -12.08 -2.96
CA MET A 30 -1.88 -11.98 -3.84
C MET A 30 -1.49 -13.35 -4.40
N ALA A 31 -1.42 -14.36 -3.54
CA ALA A 31 -1.11 -15.74 -3.91
C ALA A 31 -1.96 -16.78 -3.16
N GLY A 32 -2.81 -16.36 -2.22
CA GLY A 32 -3.70 -17.26 -1.48
C GLY A 32 -2.99 -18.19 -0.50
N THR A 33 -1.80 -17.81 -0.03
CA THR A 33 -0.96 -18.61 0.88
C THR A 33 -1.54 -18.73 2.30
N GLY A 34 -2.49 -17.88 2.66
CA GLY A 34 -3.05 -17.79 4.01
C GLY A 34 -2.12 -17.16 5.04
N LYS A 35 -0.91 -16.73 4.65
CA LYS A 35 0.06 -16.07 5.54
C LYS A 35 -0.34 -14.63 5.82
N VAL A 36 0.15 -14.09 6.94
CA VAL A 36 0.02 -12.67 7.26
C VAL A 36 1.19 -11.93 6.61
N MET A 37 0.88 -10.88 5.85
CA MET A 37 1.84 -10.02 5.18
C MET A 37 1.77 -8.62 5.77
N LYS A 38 2.92 -7.93 5.78
CA LYS A 38 2.96 -6.49 6.06
C LYS A 38 2.72 -5.69 4.78
N TRP A 39 2.12 -4.52 4.93
CA TRP A 39 1.96 -3.55 3.86
C TRP A 39 2.20 -2.13 4.36
N VAL A 40 2.61 -1.25 3.46
CA VAL A 40 2.80 0.19 3.72
C VAL A 40 2.27 1.01 2.55
N ALA A 41 1.63 2.13 2.86
CA ALA A 41 1.31 3.19 1.91
C ALA A 41 2.35 4.31 2.07
N VAL A 42 2.95 4.70 0.96
CA VAL A 42 4.09 5.61 0.92
C VAL A 42 3.75 6.81 0.05
N ARG A 43 4.00 7.99 0.59
CA ARG A 43 3.94 9.26 -0.11
C ARG A 43 5.15 9.34 -1.05
N GLY A 44 4.94 9.59 -2.33
CA GLY A 44 6.04 9.78 -3.28
C GLY A 44 6.63 11.19 -3.24
N GLY A 45 7.59 11.45 -4.13
CA GLY A 45 8.34 12.72 -4.19
C GLY A 45 7.60 13.89 -4.85
N ILE A 46 6.67 13.60 -5.77
CA ILE A 46 5.66 14.58 -6.27
C ILE A 46 4.35 14.34 -5.52
N GLU A 47 3.16 14.78 -5.92
CA GLU A 47 1.87 14.48 -5.25
C GLU A 47 1.35 13.03 -5.41
N ASP A 48 2.22 12.06 -5.74
CA ASP A 48 1.90 10.65 -5.98
C ASP A 48 1.96 9.76 -4.73
N TRP A 49 1.42 8.55 -4.80
CA TRP A 49 1.54 7.58 -3.71
C TRP A 49 1.45 6.14 -4.21
N ALA A 50 1.93 5.20 -3.41
CA ALA A 50 1.85 3.78 -3.73
C ALA A 50 1.65 2.94 -2.47
N ILE A 51 1.17 1.71 -2.64
CA ILE A 51 1.14 0.71 -1.58
C ILE A 51 2.08 -0.42 -1.97
N TYR A 52 2.93 -0.82 -1.02
CA TYR A 52 3.83 -1.96 -1.14
C TYR A 52 3.41 -3.04 -0.15
N CYS A 53 3.58 -4.31 -0.50
CA CYS A 53 3.39 -5.44 0.40
C CYS A 53 4.60 -6.38 0.41
N ASP A 54 4.71 -7.12 1.50
CA ASP A 54 5.69 -8.19 1.64
C ASP A 54 5.45 -9.32 0.63
N ASN A 55 6.45 -10.17 0.44
CA ASN A 55 6.32 -11.35 -0.41
C ASN A 55 5.35 -12.36 0.24
N PRO A 56 4.27 -12.79 -0.45
CA PRO A 56 3.28 -13.69 0.13
C PRO A 56 3.84 -15.08 0.48
N PHE A 57 4.84 -15.56 -0.26
CA PHE A 57 5.45 -16.87 -0.01
C PHE A 57 6.42 -16.84 1.17
N GLN A 58 7.03 -15.70 1.46
CA GLN A 58 8.00 -15.54 2.53
C GLN A 58 7.88 -14.12 3.12
N PRO A 59 6.90 -13.89 4.03
CA PRO A 59 6.75 -12.60 4.67
C PRO A 59 7.74 -12.49 5.84
N GLN A 60 8.71 -11.58 5.74
CA GLN A 60 9.72 -11.35 6.77
C GLN A 60 10.14 -9.89 6.94
N LEU A 61 9.71 -8.99 6.05
CA LEU A 61 10.23 -7.63 6.01
C LEU A 61 9.70 -6.80 7.19
N SER A 62 10.49 -5.80 7.63
CA SER A 62 9.96 -4.71 8.46
C SER A 62 9.10 -3.79 7.59
N TYR A 63 8.39 -2.81 8.18
CA TYR A 63 7.62 -1.86 7.38
C TYR A 63 8.50 -1.03 6.44
N GLU A 64 9.68 -0.61 6.91
CA GLU A 64 10.71 0.05 6.10
C GLU A 64 11.23 -0.90 5.02
N GLY A 65 11.44 -2.18 5.35
CA GLY A 65 11.80 -3.20 4.37
C GLY A 65 10.74 -3.38 3.28
N VAL A 66 9.45 -3.32 3.63
CA VAL A 66 8.36 -3.38 2.65
C VAL A 66 8.34 -2.12 1.77
N ARG A 67 8.60 -0.93 2.33
CA ARG A 67 8.74 0.31 1.54
C ARG A 67 9.85 0.18 0.49
N ASP A 68 11.00 -0.35 0.89
CA ASP A 68 12.22 -0.32 0.06
C ASP A 68 12.30 -1.50 -0.92
N TYR A 69 11.77 -2.67 -0.55
CA TYR A 69 11.93 -3.92 -1.29
C TYR A 69 10.62 -4.66 -1.57
N GLY A 70 9.49 -4.15 -1.09
CA GLY A 70 8.19 -4.79 -1.26
C GLY A 70 7.66 -4.71 -2.68
N ASP A 71 6.70 -5.58 -2.98
CA ASP A 71 5.99 -5.57 -4.25
C ASP A 71 4.87 -4.54 -4.21
N LYS A 72 4.77 -3.75 -5.28
CA LYS A 72 3.73 -2.75 -5.41
C LYS A 72 2.37 -3.39 -5.74
N LEU A 73 1.33 -2.97 -5.04
CA LEU A 73 -0.05 -3.38 -5.34
C LEU A 73 -0.53 -2.77 -6.65
N LYS A 74 -1.23 -3.57 -7.46
CA LYS A 74 -1.73 -3.14 -8.78
C LYS A 74 -3.25 -3.22 -8.93
N MET A 75 -3.91 -3.95 -8.04
CA MET A 75 -5.36 -4.18 -8.13
C MET A 75 -6.10 -3.07 -7.39
N GLU A 76 -6.89 -2.27 -8.11
CA GLU A 76 -7.65 -1.14 -7.56
C GLU A 76 -8.49 -1.53 -6.34
N GLU A 77 -9.20 -2.66 -6.40
CA GLU A 77 -9.99 -3.16 -5.28
C GLU A 77 -9.16 -3.32 -4.01
N HIS A 78 -7.95 -3.91 -4.13
CA HIS A 78 -7.05 -4.09 -3.00
C HIS A 78 -6.48 -2.76 -2.50
N ILE A 79 -6.18 -1.84 -3.41
CA ILE A 79 -5.67 -0.50 -3.08
C ILE A 79 -6.70 0.25 -2.24
N LYS A 80 -7.95 0.37 -2.74
CA LYS A 80 -9.05 1.07 -2.08
C LYS A 80 -9.50 0.38 -0.79
N LYS A 81 -9.29 -0.93 -0.67
CA LYS A 81 -9.56 -1.69 0.57
C LYS A 81 -8.58 -1.34 1.68
N LEU A 82 -7.29 -1.24 1.38
CA LEU A 82 -6.26 -0.93 2.37
C LEU A 82 -6.21 0.55 2.71
N VAL A 83 -6.33 1.40 1.70
CA VAL A 83 -6.36 2.85 1.84
C VAL A 83 -7.58 3.38 1.09
N PRO A 84 -8.74 3.51 1.76
CA PRO A 84 -9.90 4.17 1.17
C PRO A 84 -9.52 5.58 0.73
N CYS A 85 -9.75 5.92 -0.53
CA CYS A 85 -9.37 7.21 -1.11
C CYS A 85 -10.46 7.73 -2.06
N ASP A 86 -10.49 9.05 -2.28
CA ASP A 86 -11.31 9.64 -3.33
C ASP A 86 -10.68 9.47 -4.73
N ASP A 87 -11.42 9.84 -5.77
CA ASP A 87 -10.98 9.67 -7.17
C ASP A 87 -9.77 10.53 -7.51
N GLU A 88 -9.65 11.72 -6.92
CA GLU A 88 -8.53 12.63 -7.17
C GLU A 88 -7.24 12.08 -6.55
N ALA A 89 -7.29 11.58 -5.33
CA ALA A 89 -6.18 10.87 -4.70
C ALA A 89 -5.85 9.59 -5.47
N PHE A 90 -6.85 8.82 -5.90
CA PHE A 90 -6.60 7.57 -6.64
C PHE A 90 -5.90 7.80 -7.98
N LYS A 91 -6.21 8.90 -8.70
CA LYS A 91 -5.49 9.29 -9.93
C LYS A 91 -3.99 9.53 -9.71
N MET A 92 -3.59 9.84 -8.48
CA MET A 92 -2.19 10.02 -8.10
C MET A 92 -1.50 8.71 -7.70
N TYR A 93 -2.17 7.56 -7.80
CA TYR A 93 -1.57 6.28 -7.51
C TYR A 93 -0.50 5.92 -8.55
N ARG A 94 0.73 5.66 -8.10
CA ARG A 94 1.86 5.30 -8.94
C ARG A 94 1.97 3.79 -9.08
N TYR A 95 1.49 3.24 -10.20
CA TYR A 95 1.65 1.83 -10.62
C TYR A 95 3.08 1.43 -10.93
#